data_AF-A0A1V2Q127-F1
#
_entry.id   AF-A0A1V2Q127-F1
#
_cell.length_a   1.000
_cell.length_b   1.000
_cell.length_c   1.000
_cell.angle_alpha   90.00
_cell.angle_beta   90.00
_cell.angle_gamma   90.00
#
_symmetry.space_group_name_H-M   'P 1'
#
loop_
_entity.id
_entity.type
_entity.pdbx_description
1 polymer ?
#
loop_
_entity_poly.entity_id
_entity_poly.type
_entity_poly.pdbx_seq_one_letter_code
_entity_poly.pdbx_strand_id
1 'polypeptide(L)'
;MPRCEIPDITGRDLDSVRADLSALQERVLQALAAVKGPWVWPSTVSVQGPSSVPVAAPDGVRVVGGLLGEKKVPSTRPNTRDAFIYTADVSDAEGIGSVMLTFGRFTGDPLTAADDQAYDMGNCQPPKRHVLADGTVLQIYDVVPSDPFASLTQTLRIYLPDGQLHSLSVRNFGSPDFATNREDPAHPHRVGAGRPTLPLTEAQLAELGLAMVG
;
A
#
# COMPACT_ATOMS: atom_id res chain seq x y z
N MET A 1 2.96 9.60 26.13
CA MET A 1 3.30 10.14 24.80
C MET A 1 2.06 10.83 24.26
N PRO A 2 2.10 12.11 23.87
CA PRO A 2 0.88 12.81 23.47
C PRO A 2 0.41 12.25 22.13
N ARG A 3 -0.81 11.69 22.11
CA ARG A 3 -1.53 11.35 20.89
C ARG A 3 -2.12 12.66 20.36
N CYS A 4 -1.83 13.02 19.12
CA CYS A 4 -2.49 14.14 18.46
C CYS A 4 -3.99 13.85 18.36
N GLU A 5 -4.81 14.71 18.96
CA GLU A 5 -6.28 14.63 18.87
C GLU A 5 -6.75 15.01 17.46
N ILE A 6 -7.72 14.26 16.94
CA ILE A 6 -8.28 14.42 15.59
C ILE A 6 -9.74 14.88 15.73
N PRO A 7 -10.18 15.99 15.11
CA PRO A 7 -11.50 16.60 15.34
C PRO A 7 -12.63 15.94 14.54
N ASP A 8 -13.73 15.58 15.20
CA ASP A 8 -14.91 14.82 14.71
C ASP A 8 -15.77 15.55 13.65
N ILE A 9 -16.01 14.90 12.49
CA ILE A 9 -16.79 15.35 11.34
C ILE A 9 -17.34 14.13 10.55
N THR A 10 -18.62 13.84 10.74
CA THR A 10 -19.38 12.75 10.08
C THR A 10 -19.87 13.12 8.67
N GLY A 11 -19.90 12.17 7.71
CA GLY A 11 -20.85 12.24 6.57
C GLY A 11 -20.48 11.47 5.29
N ARG A 12 -21.25 10.40 4.95
CA ARG A 12 -21.39 9.59 3.68
C ARG A 12 -20.69 8.22 3.39
N ASP A 13 -21.57 7.24 3.19
CA ASP A 13 -21.56 5.76 3.11
C ASP A 13 -20.45 4.97 2.37
N LEU A 14 -20.02 3.86 2.97
CA LEU A 14 -19.02 2.88 2.48
C LEU A 14 -19.55 1.97 1.38
N ASP A 15 -20.86 1.91 1.20
CA ASP A 15 -21.50 1.07 0.19
C ASP A 15 -21.11 1.47 -1.25
N SER A 16 -20.75 2.75 -1.46
CA SER A 16 -20.22 3.23 -2.75
C SER A 16 -18.84 2.66 -3.11
N VAL A 17 -17.92 2.54 -2.13
CA VAL A 17 -16.58 1.97 -2.34
C VAL A 17 -16.68 0.47 -2.61
N ARG A 18 -17.63 -0.21 -1.94
CA ARG A 18 -17.92 -1.62 -2.18
C ARG A 18 -18.46 -1.88 -3.59
N ALA A 19 -19.23 -0.95 -4.16
CA ALA A 19 -19.75 -1.08 -5.52
C ALA A 19 -18.66 -1.03 -6.59
N ASP A 20 -17.61 -0.21 -6.38
CA ASP A 20 -16.50 -0.05 -7.33
C ASP A 20 -15.38 -1.08 -7.13
N LEU A 21 -15.51 -1.91 -6.11
CA LEU A 21 -14.48 -2.79 -5.61
C LEU A 21 -13.98 -3.82 -6.63
N SER A 22 -14.89 -4.49 -7.32
CA SER A 22 -14.55 -5.50 -8.32
C SER A 22 -13.76 -4.89 -9.48
N ALA A 23 -14.11 -3.67 -9.89
CA ALA A 23 -13.40 -2.96 -10.94
C ALA A 23 -11.99 -2.52 -10.47
N LEU A 24 -11.84 -2.11 -9.21
CA LEU A 24 -10.54 -1.79 -8.62
C LEU A 24 -9.66 -3.04 -8.48
N GLN A 25 -10.23 -4.16 -8.04
CA GLN A 25 -9.54 -5.45 -7.99
C GLN A 25 -9.04 -5.86 -9.38
N GLU A 26 -9.88 -5.73 -10.40
CA GLU A 26 -9.50 -6.06 -11.77
C GLU A 26 -8.38 -5.13 -12.28
N ARG A 27 -8.48 -3.82 -12.05
CA ARG A 27 -7.41 -2.86 -12.40
C ARG A 27 -6.09 -3.20 -11.73
N VAL A 28 -6.12 -3.62 -10.47
CA VAL A 28 -4.91 -3.99 -9.72
C VAL A 28 -4.31 -5.27 -10.28
N LEU A 29 -5.13 -6.28 -10.57
CA LEU A 29 -4.64 -7.53 -11.19
C LEU A 29 -4.07 -7.26 -12.59
N GLN A 30 -4.73 -6.40 -13.38
CA GLN A 30 -4.25 -5.96 -14.69
C GLN A 30 -2.93 -5.18 -14.57
N ALA A 31 -2.85 -4.23 -13.63
CA ALA A 31 -1.66 -3.44 -13.38
C ALA A 31 -0.49 -4.31 -12.93
N LEU A 32 -0.72 -5.23 -11.97
CA LEU A 32 0.29 -6.21 -11.53
C LEU A 32 0.77 -7.11 -12.67
N ALA A 33 -0.12 -7.50 -13.59
CA ALA A 33 0.26 -8.25 -14.79
C ALA A 33 1.01 -7.40 -15.83
N ALA A 34 0.83 -6.08 -15.80
CA ALA A 34 1.48 -5.13 -16.69
C ALA A 34 2.84 -4.64 -16.18
N VAL A 35 3.14 -4.78 -14.87
CA VAL A 35 4.48 -4.52 -14.32
C VAL A 35 5.48 -5.47 -14.97
N LYS A 36 6.27 -4.94 -15.92
CA LYS A 36 7.40 -5.63 -16.57
C LYS A 36 8.69 -4.89 -16.20
N GLY A 37 9.85 -5.54 -16.40
CA GLY A 37 11.20 -5.07 -16.04
C GLY A 37 11.54 -3.61 -16.45
N PRO A 38 12.73 -3.12 -16.05
CA PRO A 38 12.93 -1.79 -15.49
C PRO A 38 12.58 -0.66 -16.48
N TRP A 39 11.59 0.15 -16.11
CA TRP A 39 11.40 1.49 -16.68
C TRP A 39 12.15 2.52 -15.82
N VAL A 40 12.83 3.47 -16.47
CA VAL A 40 13.60 4.52 -15.81
C VAL A 40 12.71 5.77 -15.74
N TRP A 41 12.50 6.28 -14.52
CA TRP A 41 11.85 7.57 -14.27
C TRP A 41 12.43 8.67 -15.17
N PRO A 42 11.62 9.47 -15.91
CA PRO A 42 12.12 10.73 -16.44
C PRO A 42 12.48 11.61 -15.24
N SER A 43 13.78 11.73 -15.00
CA SER A 43 14.36 12.50 -13.91
C SER A 43 14.20 13.99 -14.20
N THR A 44 13.04 14.55 -13.89
CA THR A 44 12.87 15.99 -13.75
C THR A 44 12.08 16.27 -12.49
N VAL A 45 12.78 16.21 -11.35
CA VAL A 45 12.95 17.31 -10.38
C VAL A 45 14.05 16.85 -9.41
N SER A 46 15.15 17.60 -9.39
CA SER A 46 16.34 17.35 -8.58
C SER A 46 16.07 17.50 -7.08
N VAL A 47 16.43 16.49 -6.29
CA VAL A 47 16.86 16.67 -4.90
C VAL A 47 18.16 15.87 -4.71
N GLN A 48 19.24 16.58 -4.41
CA GLN A 48 20.58 16.02 -4.19
C GLN A 48 20.64 15.28 -2.84
N GLY A 49 21.18 14.06 -2.83
CA GLY A 49 21.57 13.33 -1.62
C GLY A 49 22.02 11.89 -1.95
N PRO A 50 23.21 11.41 -1.49
CA PRO A 50 23.82 10.21 -2.02
C PRO A 50 23.47 8.95 -1.21
N SER A 51 23.11 7.88 -1.91
CA SER A 51 23.55 6.51 -1.63
C SER A 51 22.84 5.56 -2.60
N SER A 52 23.45 5.36 -3.76
CA SER A 52 23.08 4.35 -4.73
C SER A 52 23.44 2.95 -4.19
N VAL A 53 22.44 2.18 -3.79
CA VAL A 53 22.55 0.72 -3.75
C VAL A 53 22.09 0.20 -5.12
N PRO A 54 22.84 -0.69 -5.79
CA PRO A 54 22.39 -1.28 -7.04
C PRO A 54 21.22 -2.23 -6.77
N VAL A 55 20.03 -1.89 -7.25
CA VAL A 55 18.87 -2.79 -7.22
C VAL A 55 18.87 -3.59 -8.51
N ALA A 56 19.23 -4.87 -8.41
CA ALA A 56 18.95 -5.83 -9.47
C ALA A 56 17.43 -6.01 -9.55
N ALA A 57 16.80 -5.48 -10.59
CA ALA A 57 15.39 -5.73 -10.88
C ALA A 57 15.25 -7.15 -11.44
N PRO A 58 14.47 -8.06 -10.84
CA PRO A 58 14.22 -9.34 -11.46
C PRO A 58 13.15 -9.19 -12.55
N ASP A 59 13.47 -9.69 -13.74
CA ASP A 59 12.47 -10.20 -14.65
C ASP A 59 11.72 -11.36 -13.95
N GLY A 60 10.38 -11.32 -13.89
CA GLY A 60 9.59 -12.51 -13.52
C GLY A 60 8.70 -12.43 -12.28
N VAL A 61 8.28 -11.24 -11.82
CA VAL A 61 7.22 -11.11 -10.82
C VAL A 61 5.92 -11.76 -11.34
N ARG A 62 5.35 -12.70 -10.58
CA ARG A 62 4.10 -13.40 -10.92
C ARG A 62 3.11 -13.30 -9.76
N VAL A 63 1.85 -13.03 -10.07
CA VAL A 63 0.74 -13.17 -9.11
C VAL A 63 0.42 -14.65 -9.00
N VAL A 64 0.62 -15.25 -7.82
CA VAL A 64 0.53 -16.71 -7.62
C VAL A 64 -0.75 -17.13 -6.91
N GLY A 65 -1.46 -16.17 -6.32
CA GLY A 65 -2.68 -16.42 -5.55
C GLY A 65 -3.64 -15.24 -5.66
N GLY A 66 -4.90 -15.55 -5.97
CA GLY A 66 -5.98 -14.57 -6.00
C GLY A 66 -6.27 -14.02 -4.60
N LEU A 67 -6.62 -12.73 -4.57
CA LEU A 67 -7.13 -11.94 -3.45
C LEU A 67 -7.59 -12.77 -2.23
N LEU A 68 -6.66 -12.97 -1.29
CA LEU A 68 -6.93 -13.54 0.02
C LEU A 68 -7.68 -12.49 0.86
N GLY A 69 -9.00 -12.67 0.91
CA GLY A 69 -9.88 -12.18 1.95
C GLY A 69 -10.20 -10.69 1.89
N GLU A 70 -11.46 -10.37 1.56
CA GLU A 70 -12.06 -9.11 1.96
C GLU A 70 -12.17 -9.10 3.49
N LYS A 71 -11.37 -8.25 4.15
CA LYS A 71 -11.54 -7.99 5.58
C LYS A 71 -12.03 -6.57 5.78
N LYS A 72 -13.25 -6.45 6.32
CA LYS A 72 -13.75 -5.20 6.87
C LYS A 72 -13.00 -4.91 8.17
N VAL A 73 -12.21 -3.85 8.21
CA VAL A 73 -11.54 -3.38 9.43
C VAL A 73 -12.32 -2.18 9.95
N PRO A 74 -13.08 -2.33 11.05
CA PRO A 74 -13.77 -1.20 11.63
C PRO A 74 -12.74 -0.22 12.19
N SER A 75 -12.88 1.07 11.83
CA SER A 75 -12.01 2.09 12.39
C SER A 75 -12.54 2.55 13.75
N THR A 76 -11.65 2.64 14.73
CA THR A 76 -11.96 3.22 16.05
C THR A 76 -11.55 4.69 16.15
N ARG A 77 -11.06 5.30 15.06
CA ARG A 77 -10.58 6.69 15.06
C ARG A 77 -11.69 7.65 14.60
N PRO A 78 -11.84 8.83 15.23
CA PRO A 78 -12.68 9.90 14.71
C PRO A 78 -12.32 10.18 13.23
N ASN A 79 -13.32 10.38 12.38
CA ASN A 79 -13.18 10.76 10.96
C ASN A 79 -12.57 9.72 10.02
N THR A 80 -12.48 8.48 10.45
CA THR A 80 -12.03 7.39 9.58
C THR A 80 -13.09 6.31 9.56
N ARG A 81 -13.26 5.71 8.39
CA ARG A 81 -14.33 4.72 8.14
C ARG A 81 -13.76 3.32 8.09
N ASP A 82 -14.64 2.34 8.15
CA ASP A 82 -14.26 0.94 7.93
C ASP A 82 -13.48 0.82 6.61
N ALA A 83 -12.38 0.07 6.64
CA ALA A 83 -11.57 -0.14 5.46
C ALA A 83 -11.78 -1.56 4.93
N PHE A 84 -11.76 -1.71 3.61
CA PHE A 84 -11.68 -3.03 3.00
C PHE A 84 -10.22 -3.35 2.69
N ILE A 85 -9.72 -4.44 3.25
CA ILE A 85 -8.39 -4.96 2.99
C ILE A 85 -8.48 -6.09 1.98
N TYR A 86 -7.54 -6.08 1.03
CA TYR A 86 -7.34 -7.09 0.00
C TYR A 86 -5.87 -7.47 -0.01
N THR A 87 -5.53 -8.76 -0.01
CA THR A 87 -4.13 -9.19 -0.11
C THR A 87 -3.95 -10.15 -1.27
N ALA A 88 -2.96 -9.90 -2.13
CA ALA A 88 -2.55 -10.83 -3.18
C ALA A 88 -1.11 -11.29 -2.93
N ASP A 89 -0.86 -12.59 -3.14
CA ASP A 89 0.48 -13.14 -3.09
C ASP A 89 1.22 -12.88 -4.41
N VAL A 90 2.46 -12.43 -4.28
CA VAL A 90 3.36 -12.09 -5.37
C VAL A 90 4.63 -12.91 -5.20
N SER A 91 5.07 -13.62 -6.24
CA SER A 91 6.34 -14.35 -6.19
C SER A 91 7.32 -13.93 -7.27
N ASP A 92 8.59 -14.08 -6.95
CA ASP A 92 9.70 -14.10 -7.90
C ASP A 92 10.70 -15.20 -7.49
N ALA A 93 11.94 -15.12 -7.98
CA ALA A 93 12.99 -16.09 -7.68
C ALA A 93 13.34 -16.21 -6.19
N GLU A 94 13.06 -15.18 -5.39
CA GLU A 94 13.38 -15.14 -3.95
C GLU A 94 12.21 -15.61 -3.06
N GLY A 95 11.10 -16.05 -3.66
CA GLY A 95 9.94 -16.60 -2.96
C GLY A 95 8.71 -15.69 -2.95
N ILE A 96 7.80 -15.91 -2.01
CA ILE A 96 6.48 -15.26 -1.96
C ILE A 96 6.50 -14.07 -0.99
N GLY A 97 6.10 -12.90 -1.49
CA GLY A 97 5.68 -11.74 -0.72
C GLY A 97 4.19 -11.43 -0.96
N SER A 98 3.73 -10.24 -0.55
CA SER A 98 2.35 -9.84 -0.81
C SER A 98 2.20 -8.36 -1.14
N VAL A 99 1.15 -8.05 -1.89
CA VAL A 99 0.59 -6.71 -2.06
C VAL A 99 -0.71 -6.66 -1.28
N MET A 100 -0.85 -5.69 -0.40
CA MET A 100 -2.06 -5.41 0.36
C MET A 100 -2.66 -4.10 -0.10
N LEU A 101 -3.95 -4.09 -0.43
CA LEU A 101 -4.70 -2.91 -0.78
C LEU A 101 -5.68 -2.60 0.33
N THR A 102 -5.76 -1.33 0.67
CA THR A 102 -6.71 -0.80 1.64
C THR A 102 -7.42 0.39 1.02
N PHE A 103 -8.75 0.37 1.04
CA PHE A 103 -9.57 1.47 0.57
C PHE A 103 -10.20 2.20 1.75
N GLY A 104 -10.13 3.53 1.71
CA GLY A 104 -10.69 4.43 2.71
C GLY A 104 -11.13 5.74 2.08
N ARG A 105 -11.40 6.73 2.92
CA ARG A 105 -11.77 8.08 2.51
C ARG A 105 -11.06 9.11 3.38
N PHE A 106 -10.93 10.32 2.85
CA PHE A 106 -10.50 11.51 3.57
C PHE A 106 -11.46 12.66 3.29
N THR A 107 -11.30 13.78 3.99
CA THR A 107 -12.08 15.00 3.80
C THR A 107 -11.17 16.16 3.41
N GLY A 108 -11.72 17.13 2.68
CA GLY A 108 -10.94 18.29 2.23
C GLY A 108 -10.20 18.03 0.93
N ASP A 109 -9.16 18.82 0.68
CA ASP A 109 -8.33 18.75 -0.50
C ASP A 109 -7.27 17.61 -0.39
N PRO A 110 -6.98 16.87 -1.49
CA PRO A 110 -6.00 15.78 -1.49
C PRO A 110 -4.63 16.16 -0.91
N LEU A 111 -4.11 17.34 -1.23
CA LEU A 111 -2.78 17.76 -0.77
C LEU A 111 -2.79 18.02 0.74
N THR A 112 -3.84 18.68 1.23
CA THR A 112 -4.01 18.95 2.66
C THR A 112 -4.14 17.65 3.45
N ALA A 113 -4.96 16.71 2.98
CA ALA A 113 -5.11 15.41 3.64
C ALA A 113 -3.82 14.60 3.62
N ALA A 114 -3.04 14.69 2.55
CA ALA A 114 -1.73 14.07 2.44
C ALA A 114 -0.71 14.69 3.43
N ASP A 115 -0.77 16.01 3.67
CA ASP A 115 0.07 16.69 4.67
C ASP A 115 -0.30 16.29 6.10
N ASP A 116 -1.59 16.30 6.43
CA ASP A 116 -2.09 15.92 7.76
C ASP A 116 -1.70 14.49 8.14
N GLN A 117 -1.64 13.61 7.15
CA GLN A 117 -1.39 12.18 7.33
C GLN A 117 0.05 11.75 7.05
N ALA A 118 0.95 12.69 6.75
CA ALA A 118 2.31 12.41 6.30
C ALA A 118 3.15 11.58 7.28
N TYR A 119 2.75 11.50 8.56
CA TYR A 119 3.46 10.79 9.62
C TYR A 119 2.65 9.66 10.27
N ASP A 120 1.51 9.31 9.69
CA ASP A 120 0.61 8.28 10.23
C ASP A 120 1.22 6.88 10.27
N MET A 121 2.26 6.63 9.46
CA MET A 121 2.92 5.33 9.34
C MET A 121 4.04 5.13 10.37
N GLY A 122 4.12 6.01 11.38
CA GLY A 122 5.18 5.97 12.39
C GLY A 122 6.55 6.36 11.82
N ASN A 123 6.58 6.95 10.62
CA ASN A 123 7.78 7.47 9.98
C ASN A 123 8.21 8.79 10.62
N CYS A 124 9.52 9.03 10.66
CA CYS A 124 10.10 10.31 11.11
C CYS A 124 10.51 11.21 9.94
N GLN A 125 10.76 10.63 8.76
CA GLN A 125 11.06 11.38 7.54
C GLN A 125 9.77 11.61 6.75
N PRO A 126 9.63 12.76 6.08
CA PRO A 126 8.47 13.01 5.23
C PRO A 126 8.44 12.01 4.05
N PRO A 127 7.24 11.57 3.62
CA PRO A 127 7.12 10.68 2.47
C PRO A 127 7.49 11.39 1.18
N LYS A 128 7.97 10.63 0.19
CA LYS A 128 8.17 11.14 -1.17
C LYS A 128 6.79 11.34 -1.80
N ARG A 129 6.62 12.42 -2.58
CA ARG A 129 5.31 12.83 -3.09
C ARG A 129 5.34 13.11 -4.58
N HIS A 130 4.24 12.76 -5.25
CA HIS A 130 3.95 13.15 -6.61
C HIS A 130 2.51 13.67 -6.71
N VAL A 131 2.30 14.78 -7.41
CA VAL A 131 0.97 15.39 -7.60
C VAL A 131 0.66 15.40 -9.09
N LEU A 132 -0.46 14.80 -9.45
CA LEU A 132 -0.94 14.71 -10.83
C LEU A 132 -1.74 15.96 -11.21
N ALA A 133 -1.94 16.16 -12.51
CA ALA A 133 -2.61 17.34 -13.06
C ALA A 133 -4.11 17.43 -12.66
N ASP A 134 -4.73 16.31 -12.32
CA ASP A 134 -6.12 16.21 -11.85
C ASP A 134 -6.27 16.53 -10.35
N GLY A 135 -5.16 16.76 -9.63
CA GLY A 135 -5.14 16.98 -8.20
C GLY A 135 -4.93 15.71 -7.37
N THR A 136 -4.78 14.54 -7.99
CA THR A 136 -4.45 13.30 -7.28
C THR A 136 -3.05 13.41 -6.65
N VAL A 137 -2.92 13.01 -5.39
CA VAL A 137 -1.64 13.01 -4.66
C VAL A 137 -1.20 11.59 -4.33
N LEU A 138 0.00 11.23 -4.76
CA LEU A 138 0.66 9.96 -4.42
C LEU A 138 1.75 10.22 -3.39
N GLN A 139 1.76 9.45 -2.29
CA GLN A 139 2.76 9.52 -1.23
C GLN A 139 3.36 8.14 -0.95
N ILE A 140 4.64 7.95 -1.23
CA ILE A 140 5.35 6.72 -0.93
C ILE A 140 6.23 6.91 0.31
N TYR A 141 6.08 5.99 1.24
CA TYR A 141 6.76 5.95 2.53
C TYR A 141 7.99 5.05 2.42
N ASP A 142 9.04 5.37 3.18
CA ASP A 142 10.23 4.53 3.25
C ASP A 142 9.92 3.17 3.87
N VAL A 143 10.78 2.19 3.56
CA VAL A 143 10.71 0.85 4.15
C VAL A 143 11.09 0.93 5.62
N VAL A 144 10.20 0.49 6.51
CA VAL A 144 10.49 0.36 7.94
C VAL A 144 10.42 -1.11 8.34
N PRO A 145 11.54 -1.71 8.81
CA PRO A 145 11.52 -3.06 9.35
C PRO A 145 10.74 -3.10 10.66
N SER A 146 10.03 -4.19 10.90
CA SER A 146 9.27 -4.41 12.12
C SER A 146 9.57 -5.77 12.75
N ASP A 147 9.70 -5.77 14.07
CA ASP A 147 9.86 -6.96 14.88
C ASP A 147 8.53 -7.72 15.08
N PRO A 148 8.55 -9.03 15.39
CA PRO A 148 9.74 -9.85 15.65
C PRO A 148 10.31 -10.56 14.41
N PHE A 149 9.67 -10.42 13.24
CA PHE A 149 10.00 -11.19 12.03
C PHE A 149 10.91 -10.44 11.05
N ALA A 150 11.47 -9.29 11.44
CA ALA A 150 12.15 -8.36 10.53
C ALA A 150 11.31 -8.06 9.27
N SER A 151 10.00 -7.91 9.47
CA SER A 151 9.03 -7.70 8.42
C SER A 151 9.26 -6.35 7.74
N LEU A 152 9.47 -6.39 6.42
CA LEU A 152 9.64 -5.21 5.59
C LEU A 152 8.29 -4.85 4.99
N THR A 153 7.89 -3.58 5.11
CA THR A 153 6.72 -3.03 4.43
C THR A 153 7.08 -1.71 3.77
N GLN A 154 6.69 -1.52 2.52
CA GLN A 154 6.64 -0.21 1.87
C GLN A 154 5.21 0.13 1.51
N THR A 155 4.79 1.35 1.79
CA THR A 155 3.41 1.79 1.56
C THR A 155 3.38 2.98 0.62
N LEU A 156 2.47 2.95 -0.34
CA LEU A 156 2.06 4.05 -1.19
C LEU A 156 0.61 4.42 -0.87
N ARG A 157 0.36 5.67 -0.53
CA ARG A 157 -0.99 6.25 -0.37
C ARG A 157 -1.34 7.10 -1.57
N ILE A 158 -2.58 7.02 -2.03
CA ILE A 158 -3.13 7.73 -3.18
C ILE A 158 -4.38 8.47 -2.69
N TYR A 159 -4.33 9.79 -2.75
CA TYR A 159 -5.40 10.69 -2.35
C TYR A 159 -6.06 11.22 -3.62
N LEU A 160 -7.27 10.74 -3.90
CA LEU A 160 -8.02 11.12 -5.10
C LEU A 160 -8.87 12.38 -4.85
N PRO A 161 -9.10 13.24 -5.87
CA PRO A 161 -9.91 14.46 -5.75
C PRO A 161 -11.35 14.26 -5.25
N ASP A 162 -11.89 13.05 -5.38
CA ASP A 162 -13.24 12.69 -4.92
C ASP A 162 -13.29 12.27 -3.43
N GLY A 163 -12.17 12.43 -2.72
CA GLY A 163 -12.03 12.11 -1.30
C GLY A 163 -11.77 10.63 -1.02
N GLN A 164 -11.44 9.82 -2.02
CA GLN A 164 -11.02 8.43 -1.80
C GLN A 164 -9.53 8.35 -1.43
N LEU A 165 -9.22 7.51 -0.44
CA LEU A 165 -7.84 7.15 -0.08
C LEU A 165 -7.60 5.69 -0.46
N HIS A 166 -6.68 5.44 -1.39
CA HIS A 166 -6.20 4.09 -1.67
C HIS A 166 -4.82 3.92 -1.05
N SER A 167 -4.57 2.80 -0.38
CA SER A 167 -3.27 2.47 0.19
C SER A 167 -2.81 1.13 -0.34
N LEU A 168 -1.64 1.13 -0.98
CA LEU A 168 -0.94 -0.04 -1.47
C LEU A 168 0.25 -0.32 -0.55
N SER A 169 0.30 -1.50 0.05
CA SER A 169 1.45 -1.92 0.87
C SER A 169 2.05 -3.19 0.29
N VAL A 170 3.35 -3.15 -0.05
CA VAL A 170 4.12 -4.34 -0.40
C VAL A 170 4.83 -4.85 0.84
N ARG A 171 4.78 -6.16 1.02
CA ARG A 171 5.36 -6.84 2.18
C ARG A 171 6.26 -7.96 1.74
N ASN A 172 7.36 -8.18 2.45
CA ASN A 172 8.29 -9.28 2.19
C ASN A 172 7.74 -10.64 2.60
N PHE A 173 6.42 -10.78 2.68
CA PHE A 173 5.79 -11.98 3.15
C PHE A 173 4.39 -12.17 2.58
N GLY A 174 3.95 -13.43 2.51
CA GLY A 174 2.65 -13.80 1.98
C GLY A 174 2.04 -15.00 2.69
N SER A 175 1.09 -15.67 2.03
CA SER A 175 0.32 -16.76 2.64
C SER A 175 1.14 -17.92 3.23
N PRO A 176 2.30 -18.35 2.67
CA PRO A 176 3.05 -19.48 3.22
C PRO A 176 3.64 -19.20 4.61
N ASP A 177 3.76 -17.93 4.99
CA ASP A 177 4.31 -17.52 6.27
C ASP A 177 3.26 -17.45 7.38
N PHE A 178 2.02 -17.86 7.09
CA PHE A 178 0.93 -17.92 8.03
C PHE A 178 0.49 -19.37 8.27
N ALA A 179 0.31 -19.71 9.53
CA ALA A 179 -0.35 -20.95 9.93
C ALA A 179 -1.77 -20.64 10.41
N THR A 180 -2.70 -21.56 10.13
CA THR A 180 -4.06 -21.47 10.65
C THR A 180 -4.04 -21.38 12.17
N ASN A 181 -4.68 -20.34 12.71
CA ASN A 181 -4.98 -20.26 14.12
C ASN A 181 -6.31 -21.00 14.36
N ARG A 182 -6.28 -22.11 15.10
CA ARG A 182 -7.49 -22.91 15.36
C ARG A 182 -8.47 -22.23 16.30
N GLU A 183 -7.98 -21.35 17.19
CA GLU A 183 -8.80 -20.64 18.16
C GLU A 183 -9.46 -19.41 17.53
N ASP A 184 -8.79 -18.77 16.59
CA ASP A 184 -9.31 -17.65 15.82
C ASP A 184 -8.91 -17.76 14.33
N PRO A 185 -9.69 -18.51 13.53
CA PRO A 185 -9.41 -18.70 12.11
C PRO A 185 -9.35 -17.41 11.28
N ALA A 186 -9.95 -16.30 11.78
CA ALA A 186 -9.90 -15.01 11.11
C ALA A 186 -8.58 -14.25 11.35
N HIS A 187 -7.75 -14.72 12.29
CA HIS A 187 -6.47 -14.13 12.65
C HIS A 187 -5.37 -15.21 12.67
N PRO A 188 -4.86 -15.61 11.49
CA PRO A 188 -3.82 -16.63 11.40
C PRO A 188 -2.52 -16.18 12.07
N HIS A 189 -1.76 -17.14 12.58
CA HIS A 189 -0.48 -16.85 13.22
C HIS A 189 0.61 -16.66 12.19
N ARG A 190 1.38 -15.60 12.38
CA ARG A 190 2.63 -15.41 11.67
C ARG A 190 3.64 -16.45 12.16
N VAL A 191 4.16 -17.29 11.26
CA VAL A 191 5.11 -18.37 11.59
C VAL A 191 6.43 -18.28 10.82
N GLY A 192 6.48 -17.51 9.74
CA GLY A 192 7.67 -17.32 8.92
C GLY A 192 8.21 -15.89 8.94
N ALA A 193 9.51 -15.74 8.72
CA ALA A 193 10.14 -14.42 8.51
C ALA A 193 9.78 -13.80 7.15
N GLY A 194 9.30 -14.60 6.20
CA GLY A 194 9.16 -14.18 4.79
C GLY A 194 10.48 -14.18 4.04
N ARG A 195 10.49 -13.53 2.87
CA ARG A 195 11.66 -13.34 2.02
C ARG A 195 12.52 -12.15 2.50
N PRO A 196 13.82 -12.09 2.18
CA PRO A 196 14.72 -11.05 2.72
C PRO A 196 14.48 -9.65 2.13
N THR A 197 13.76 -9.53 1.02
CA THR A 197 13.54 -8.27 0.27
C THR A 197 12.06 -8.04 -0.01
N LEU A 198 11.69 -6.84 -0.47
CA LEU A 198 10.32 -6.57 -0.94
C LEU A 198 10.09 -7.15 -2.35
N PRO A 199 8.89 -7.68 -2.65
CA PRO A 199 8.61 -8.34 -3.94
C PRO A 199 8.46 -7.35 -5.09
N LEU A 200 8.24 -6.07 -4.76
CA LEU A 200 8.28 -4.95 -5.70
C LEU A 200 9.29 -3.93 -5.20
N THR A 201 10.01 -3.33 -6.14
CA THR A 201 10.82 -2.13 -5.89
C THR A 201 9.91 -0.91 -5.68
N GLU A 202 10.47 0.17 -5.12
CA GLU A 202 9.76 1.45 -4.99
C GLU A 202 9.21 1.95 -6.32
N ALA A 203 10.00 1.82 -7.41
CA ALA A 203 9.59 2.23 -8.75
C ALA A 203 8.38 1.41 -9.25
N GLN A 204 8.42 0.09 -9.07
CA GLN A 204 7.31 -0.79 -9.45
C GLN A 204 6.05 -0.54 -8.61
N LEU A 205 6.21 -0.22 -7.32
CA LEU A 205 5.08 0.18 -6.47
C LEU A 205 4.48 1.51 -6.92
N ALA A 206 5.31 2.48 -7.31
CA ALA A 206 4.84 3.75 -7.85
C ALA A 206 4.10 3.56 -9.18
N GLU A 207 4.62 2.72 -10.09
CA GLU A 207 3.94 2.35 -11.34
C GLU A 207 2.59 1.68 -11.09
N LEU A 208 2.53 0.74 -10.14
CA LEU A 208 1.27 0.11 -9.73
C LEU A 208 0.27 1.15 -9.22
N GLY A 209 0.71 2.12 -8.42
CA GLY A 209 -0.15 3.19 -7.95
C GLY A 209 -0.66 4.11 -9.05
N LEU A 210 0.20 4.49 -10.00
CA LEU A 210 -0.22 5.29 -11.16
C LEU A 210 -1.25 4.55 -12.02
N ALA A 211 -1.09 3.24 -12.21
CA ALA A 211 -2.04 2.42 -12.94
C ALA A 211 -3.42 2.31 -12.26
N MET A 212 -3.51 2.55 -10.95
CA MET A 212 -4.79 2.57 -10.21
C MET A 212 -5.57 3.88 -10.36
N VAL A 213 -4.89 4.98 -10.71
CA VAL A 213 -5.53 6.29 -10.93
C VAL A 213 -6.15 6.39 -12.33
N GLY A 214 -5.75 5.50 -13.25
CA GLY A 214 -6.24 5.41 -14.64
C GLY A 214 -7.68 4.90 -14.80
#